data_AF-A0A4P7NGI4-F1
#
_entry.id   AF-A0A4P7NGI4-F1
#
_cell.length_a   1.000
_cell.length_b   1.000
_cell.length_c   1.000
_cell.angle_alpha   90.00
_cell.angle_beta   90.00
_cell.angle_gamma   90.00
#
_symmetry.space_group_name_H-M   'P 1'
#
loop_
_entity.id
_entity.type
_entity.pdbx_description
1 polymer ?
#
loop_
_entity_poly.entity_id
_entity_poly.type
_entity_poly.pdbx_seq_one_letter_code
_entity_poly.pdbx_strand_id
1 'polypeptide(L)' 'MQPRTRPIQKFAQTVSQCSTEAALYGKCIVADYNSVHKDKCKQEFMKLKDCYLAAAKKPR' A
#
# COMPACT_ATOMS: atom_id res chain seq x y z
N MET A 1 -22.07 -17.92 -12.88
CA MET A 1 -22.18 -16.75 -11.97
C MET A 1 -20.81 -16.08 -11.91
N GLN A 2 -20.55 -15.03 -12.68
CA GLN A 2 -19.27 -14.33 -12.52
C GLN A 2 -19.31 -13.56 -11.19
N PRO A 3 -18.39 -13.81 -10.24
CA PRO A 3 -18.36 -13.05 -9.01
C PRO A 3 -18.14 -11.59 -9.40
N ARG A 4 -19.14 -10.73 -9.16
CA ARG A 4 -19.00 -9.29 -9.31
C ARG A 4 -17.89 -8.87 -8.34
N THR A 5 -16.66 -8.77 -8.84
CA THR A 5 -15.51 -8.34 -8.04
C THR A 5 -15.85 -6.97 -7.50
N ARG A 6 -16.20 -6.92 -6.22
CA ARG A 6 -16.55 -5.67 -5.55
C ARG A 6 -15.34 -4.74 -5.66
N PRO A 7 -15.51 -3.43 -5.81
CA PRO A 7 -14.39 -2.48 -5.91
C PRO A 7 -13.35 -2.66 -4.79
N ILE A 8 -13.81 -3.02 -3.58
CA ILE A 8 -12.95 -3.36 -2.44
C ILE A 8 -12.02 -4.56 -2.69
N GLN A 9 -12.48 -5.56 -3.44
CA GLN A 9 -11.69 -6.76 -3.75
C GLN A 9 -10.63 -6.46 -4.81
N LYS A 10 -10.92 -5.60 -5.77
CA LYS A 10 -9.93 -5.11 -6.74
C LYS A 10 -8.86 -4.26 -6.04
N PHE A 11 -9.27 -3.42 -5.09
CA PHE A 11 -8.34 -2.67 -4.24
C PHE A 11 -7.47 -3.60 -3.39
N ALA A 12 -8.06 -4.59 -2.71
CA ALA A 12 -7.32 -5.56 -1.92
C ALA A 12 -6.29 -6.34 -2.76
N GLN A 13 -6.64 -6.71 -4.01
CA GLN A 13 -5.70 -7.32 -4.94
C GLN A 13 -4.53 -6.39 -5.26
N THR A 14 -4.78 -5.13 -5.63
CA THR A 14 -3.69 -4.16 -5.88
C THR A 14 -2.83 -3.91 -4.65
N VAL A 15 -3.43 -3.83 -3.45
CA VAL A 15 -2.70 -3.67 -2.19
C VAL A 15 -1.81 -4.88 -1.91
N SER A 16 -2.32 -6.09 -2.15
CA SER A 16 -1.55 -7.32 -1.96
C SER A 16 -0.32 -7.43 -2.89
N GLN A 17 -0.32 -6.76 -4.03
CA GLN A 17 0.85 -6.72 -4.92
C GLN A 17 1.98 -5.85 -4.36
N CYS A 18 1.67 -4.91 -3.47
CA CYS A 18 2.63 -3.99 -2.84
C CYS A 18 2.86 -4.32 -1.35
N SER A 19 2.63 -5.59 -0.98
CA SER A 19 2.73 -6.06 0.41
C SER A 19 4.11 -5.80 1.02
N THR A 20 5.17 -5.85 0.21
CA THR A 20 6.55 -5.65 0.66
C THR A 20 6.78 -4.20 1.10
N GLU A 21 6.38 -3.25 0.27
CA GLU A 21 6.46 -1.81 0.54
C GLU A 21 5.55 -1.43 1.72
N ALA A 22 4.37 -2.05 1.81
CA ALA A 22 3.46 -1.86 2.93
C ALA A 22 4.07 -2.35 4.25
N ALA A 23 4.74 -3.50 4.24
CA ALA A 23 5.44 -4.03 5.41
C ALA A 23 6.63 -3.15 5.81
N LEU A 24 7.39 -2.61 4.86
CA LEU A 24 8.50 -1.69 5.15
C LEU A 24 8.00 -0.38 5.77
N TYR A 25 6.94 0.20 5.21
CA TYR A 25 6.28 1.37 5.79
C TYR A 25 5.76 1.08 7.20
N GLY A 26 5.09 -0.05 7.39
CA GLY A 26 4.61 -0.49 8.69
C GLY A 26 5.73 -0.67 9.72
N LYS A 27 6.87 -1.25 9.32
CA LYS A 27 8.05 -1.39 10.20
C LYS A 27 8.57 -0.03 10.67
N CYS A 28 8.67 0.96 9.77
CA CYS A 28 9.10 2.32 10.15
C CYS A 28 8.12 2.98 11.13
N ILE A 29 6.81 2.81 10.92
CA ILE A 29 5.77 3.33 11.80
C ILE A 29 5.83 2.66 13.18
N VAL A 30 5.94 1.33 13.22
CA VAL A 30 5.96 0.55 14.48
C VAL A 30 7.24 0.78 15.27
N ALA A 31 8.38 0.98 14.59
CA ALA A 31 9.65 1.26 15.25
C ALA A 31 9.59 2.49 16.17
N ASP A 32 8.73 3.46 15.85
CA ASP A 32 8.61 4.67 16.65
C ASP A 32 7.18 5.21 16.57
N TYR A 33 6.26 4.34 16.99
CA TYR A 33 4.81 4.50 16.97
C TYR A 33 4.34 5.73 17.76
N ASN A 34 5.03 6.04 18.86
CA ASN A 34 4.68 7.16 19.74
C ASN A 34 5.08 8.52 19.17
N SER A 35 6.12 8.58 18.33
CA SER A 35 6.57 9.83 17.73
C SER A 35 6.32 9.86 16.22
N VAL A 36 5.28 9.17 15.74
CA VAL A 36 4.87 9.24 14.32
C VAL A 36 4.42 10.66 14.01
N HIS A 37 5.15 11.30 13.10
CA HIS A 37 4.82 12.62 12.59
C HIS A 37 4.94 12.61 11.06
N LYS A 38 4.39 13.67 10.46
CA LYS A 38 4.46 13.87 9.02
C LYS A 38 5.92 13.77 8.54
N ASP A 39 6.13 13.05 7.43
CA ASP A 39 7.42 12.81 6.79
C ASP A 39 8.39 11.84 7.50
N LYS A 40 8.05 11.28 8.67
CA LYS A 40 8.94 10.33 9.38
C LYS A 40 9.28 9.08 8.57
N CYS A 41 8.28 8.50 7.92
CA CYS A 41 8.43 7.33 7.05
C CYS A 41 8.17 7.71 5.58
N LYS A 42 8.55 8.94 5.20
CA LYS A 42 8.24 9.51 3.86
C LYS A 42 8.75 8.64 2.74
N GLN A 43 9.97 8.13 2.87
CA GLN A 43 10.62 7.35 1.82
C GLN A 43 9.87 6.03 1.57
N GLU A 44 9.51 5.32 2.63
CA GLU A 44 8.74 4.06 2.54
C GLU A 44 7.31 4.34 2.04
N PHE A 45 6.70 5.43 2.51
CA PHE A 45 5.39 5.87 2.05
C PHE A 45 5.38 6.21 0.55
N MET A 46 6.41 6.89 0.05
CA MET A 46 6.53 7.23 -1.37
C MET A 46 6.67 5.97 -2.24
N LYS A 47 7.45 4.98 -1.80
CA LYS A 47 7.56 3.67 -2.48
C LYS A 47 6.22 2.93 -2.50
N LEU A 48 5.52 2.88 -1.37
CA LEU A 48 4.19 2.27 -1.28
C LEU A 48 3.18 2.97 -2.20
N LYS A 49 3.19 4.31 -2.21
CA LYS A 49 2.33 5.11 -3.07
C LYS A 49 2.60 4.84 -4.55
N ASP A 50 3.87 4.80 -4.94
CA ASP A 50 4.27 4.53 -6.31
C ASP A 50 3.79 3.15 -6.77
N CYS A 51 3.99 2.13 -5.93
CA CYS A 51 3.50 0.78 -6.21
C CYS A 51 1.97 0.73 -6.34
N TYR A 52 1.21 1.40 -5.45
CA TYR A 52 -0.25 1.48 -5.58
C TYR A 52 -0.70 2.19 -6.86
N LEU A 53 -0.02 3.27 -7.26
CA LEU A 53 -0.34 3.99 -8.49
C LEU A 53 -0.01 3.16 -9.74
N ALA A 54 1.10 2.41 -9.72
CA ALA A 54 1.45 1.49 -10.79
C ALA A 54 0.46 0.30 -10.87
N ALA A 55 0.08 -0.27 -9.74
CA ALA A 55 -0.87 -1.37 -9.65
C ALA A 55 -2.30 -0.95 -10.04
N ALA A 56 -2.72 0.26 -9.67
CA ALA A 56 -4.01 0.82 -10.03
C ALA A 56 -4.12 1.16 -11.54
N LYS A 57 -3.00 1.55 -12.16
CA LYS A 57 -2.94 1.82 -13.61
C LYS A 57 -2.93 0.55 -14.46
N LYS A 58 -2.71 -0.63 -13.89
CA LYS A 58 -2.66 -1.89 -14.66
C LYS A 58 -4.06 -2.17 -15.24
N PRO A 59 -4.27 -1.99 -16.56
CA PRO A 59 -5.50 -2.42 -17.20
C PRO A 59 -5.45 -3.95 -17.21
N ARG A 60 -6.53 -4.58 -16.79
CA ARG A 60 -6.76 -5.99 -17.07
C ARG A 60 -7.47 -6.08 -18.40
#